data_AF-A0A9X4H003-F1
#
_entry.id   AF-A0A9X4H003-F1
#
_cell.length_a   1.000
_cell.length_b   1.000
_cell.length_c   1.000
_cell.angle_alpha   90.00
_cell.angle_beta   90.00
_cell.angle_gamma   90.00
#
_symmetry.space_group_name_H-M   'P 1'
#
loop_
_entity.id
_entity.type
_entity.pdbx_description
1 polymer ?
#
loop_
_entity_poly.entity_id
_entity_poly.type
_entity_poly.pdbx_seq_one_letter_code
_entity_poly.pdbx_strand_id
1 'polypeptide(L)'
;MNQQIDQLQAELTDKKTKQDRLQAEVQRLESTRKLLADKTAQTQIARSIDLGSTSVVVFSPAMAPAEPVKPKKKLNIAIAFVLGLMASVSLAFLLEFLDNTIKNPEDVAQHLELPVLGMIPLADVRSSE
;
A
#
# COMPACT_ATOMS: atom_id res chain seq x y z
N MET A 1 67.11 36.26 -45.98
CA MET A 1 66.62 34.89 -46.28
C MET A 1 66.20 34.12 -45.02
N ASN A 2 66.89 34.26 -43.88
CA ASN A 2 66.55 33.52 -42.65
C ASN A 2 65.29 34.01 -41.92
N GLN A 3 64.94 35.31 -42.00
CA GLN A 3 63.78 35.87 -41.28
C GLN A 3 62.41 35.39 -41.80
N GLN A 4 62.31 35.03 -43.09
CA GLN A 4 61.06 34.51 -43.66
C GLN A 4 60.79 33.07 -43.21
N ILE A 5 61.85 32.29 -42.99
CA ILE A 5 61.74 30.91 -42.48
C ILE A 5 61.24 30.92 -41.03
N ASP A 6 61.75 31.83 -40.20
CA ASP A 6 61.30 31.98 -38.81
C ASP A 6 59.83 32.43 -38.72
N GLN A 7 59.41 33.35 -39.60
CA GLN A 7 58.01 33.79 -39.70
C GLN A 7 57.07 32.68 -40.17
N LEU A 8 57.48 31.90 -41.17
CA LEU A 8 56.70 30.75 -41.65
C LEU A 8 56.60 29.65 -40.58
N GLN A 9 57.65 29.41 -39.81
CA GLN A 9 57.61 28.46 -38.68
C GLN A 9 56.70 28.95 -37.55
N ALA A 10 56.70 30.26 -37.27
CA ALA A 10 55.79 30.87 -36.30
C ALA A 10 54.32 30.79 -36.75
N GLU A 11 54.04 31.09 -38.02
CA GLU A 11 52.68 31.00 -38.61
C GLU A 11 52.17 29.56 -38.65
N LEU A 12 53.03 28.59 -39.00
CA LEU A 12 52.69 27.17 -38.96
C LEU A 12 52.40 26.70 -37.53
N THR A 13 53.16 27.19 -36.54
CA THR A 13 52.94 26.84 -35.13
C THR A 13 51.64 27.42 -34.59
N ASP A 14 51.31 28.67 -34.94
CA ASP A 14 50.05 29.30 -34.56
C ASP A 14 48.84 28.61 -35.22
N LYS A 15 48.93 28.31 -36.52
CA LYS A 15 47.88 27.59 -37.26
C LYS A 15 47.70 26.16 -36.74
N LYS A 16 48.78 25.48 -36.38
CA LYS A 16 48.74 24.14 -35.74
C LYS A 16 48.10 24.20 -34.35
N THR A 17 48.48 25.18 -33.53
CA THR A 17 47.86 25.40 -32.21
C THR A 17 46.37 25.69 -32.33
N LYS A 18 45.97 26.48 -33.33
CA LYS A 18 44.57 26.75 -33.64
C LYS A 18 43.83 25.48 -34.07
N GLN A 19 44.45 24.66 -34.91
CA GLN A 19 43.89 23.37 -35.33
C GLN A 19 43.73 22.40 -34.15
N ASP A 20 44.73 22.31 -33.27
CA ASP A 20 44.67 21.46 -32.06
C ASP A 20 43.55 21.88 -31.11
N ARG A 21 43.35 23.20 -30.92
CA ARG A 21 42.23 23.74 -30.14
C ARG A 21 40.88 23.43 -30.77
N LEU A 22 40.76 23.58 -32.09
CA LEU A 22 39.53 23.23 -32.81
C LEU A 22 39.24 21.73 -32.73
N GLN A 23 40.26 20.88 -32.81
CA GLN A 23 40.10 19.45 -32.64
C GLN A 23 39.67 19.08 -31.22
N ALA A 24 40.25 19.73 -30.20
CA ALA A 24 39.83 19.55 -28.81
C ALA A 24 38.37 20.01 -28.58
N GLU A 25 37.96 21.12 -29.20
CA GLU A 25 36.58 21.60 -29.19
C GLU A 25 35.63 20.57 -29.82
N VAL A 26 35.96 20.07 -31.02
CA VAL A 26 35.16 19.04 -31.71
C VAL A 26 35.06 17.77 -30.88
N GLN A 27 36.18 17.29 -30.31
CA GLN A 27 36.17 16.12 -29.42
C GLN A 27 35.31 16.34 -28.17
N ARG A 28 35.31 17.55 -27.61
CA ARG A 28 34.45 17.92 -26.48
C ARG A 28 32.97 17.92 -26.87
N LEU A 29 32.63 18.46 -28.04
CA LEU A 29 31.25 18.45 -28.54
C LEU A 29 30.77 17.02 -28.82
N GLU A 30 31.60 16.18 -29.45
CA GLU A 30 31.29 14.78 -29.73
C GLU A 30 31.10 13.96 -28.44
N SER A 31 32.00 14.10 -27.47
CA SER A 31 31.87 13.42 -26.17
C SER A 31 30.63 13.89 -25.39
N THR A 32 30.32 15.18 -25.42
CA THR A 32 29.11 15.73 -24.80
C THR A 32 27.85 15.19 -25.48
N ARG A 33 27.81 15.16 -26.82
CA ARG A 33 26.70 14.56 -27.57
C ARG A 33 26.51 13.09 -27.23
N LYS A 34 27.60 12.32 -27.19
CA LYS A 34 27.57 10.89 -26.82
C LYS A 34 27.05 10.67 -25.41
N LEU A 35 27.50 11.46 -24.45
CA LEU A 35 27.03 11.40 -23.05
C LEU A 35 25.53 11.72 -22.94
N LEU A 36 25.06 12.75 -23.65
CA LEU A 36 23.65 13.12 -23.68
C LEU A 36 22.79 12.04 -24.36
N ALA A 37 23.29 11.43 -25.43
CA ALA A 37 22.61 10.32 -26.09
C ALA A 37 22.50 9.11 -25.16
N ASP A 38 23.59 8.75 -24.48
CA ASP A 38 23.62 7.64 -23.52
C ASP A 38 22.70 7.89 -22.32
N LYS A 39 22.74 9.10 -21.74
CA LYS A 39 21.86 9.46 -20.62
C LYS A 39 20.38 9.53 -21.02
N THR A 40 20.08 9.96 -22.24
CA THR A 40 18.72 9.91 -22.80
C THR A 40 18.26 8.46 -22.95
N ALA A 41 19.11 7.58 -23.50
CA ALA A 41 18.81 6.16 -23.64
C ALA A 41 18.60 5.49 -22.27
N GLN A 42 19.47 5.73 -21.29
CA GLN A 42 19.31 5.22 -19.92
C GLN A 42 18.02 5.74 -19.26
N THR A 43 17.68 7.02 -19.46
CA THR A 43 16.44 7.60 -18.92
C THR A 43 15.20 6.98 -19.58
N GLN A 44 15.25 6.74 -20.89
CA GLN A 44 14.18 6.07 -21.61
C GLN A 44 14.01 4.62 -21.14
N ILE A 45 15.11 3.90 -20.92
CA ILE A 45 15.10 2.54 -20.37
C ILE A 45 14.53 2.55 -18.95
N ALA A 46 15.01 3.43 -18.07
CA ALA A 46 14.50 3.54 -16.69
C ALA A 46 13.01 3.88 -16.65
N ARG A 47 12.55 4.83 -17.49
CA ARG A 47 11.12 5.13 -17.66
C ARG A 47 10.34 3.94 -18.18
N SER A 48 10.91 3.13 -19.07
CA SER A 48 10.25 1.95 -19.64
C SER A 48 10.17 0.74 -18.70
N ILE A 49 11.03 0.72 -17.66
CA ILE A 49 11.00 -0.27 -16.58
C ILE A 49 9.96 0.16 -15.52
N ASP A 50 9.89 1.45 -15.19
CA ASP A 50 8.92 2.01 -14.23
C ASP A 50 7.50 2.10 -14.83
N LEU A 51 7.41 2.40 -16.12
CA LEU A 51 6.21 2.35 -16.95
C LEU A 51 6.37 1.18 -17.93
N GLY A 52 6.17 -0.05 -17.45
CA GLY A 52 6.29 -1.29 -18.22
C GLY A 52 5.91 -1.09 -19.70
N SER A 53 6.93 -1.02 -20.55
CA SER A 53 6.81 -0.70 -21.97
C SER A 53 6.16 -1.83 -22.77
N THR A 54 4.85 -1.97 -22.60
CA THR A 54 4.03 -2.58 -23.64
C THR A 54 3.79 -1.49 -24.68
N SER A 55 4.29 -1.69 -25.89
CA SER A 55 3.82 -0.95 -27.06
C SER A 55 2.35 -1.35 -27.28
N VAL A 56 1.42 -0.62 -26.65
CA VAL A 56 -0.01 -0.86 -26.78
C VAL A 56 -0.53 0.01 -27.91
N VAL A 57 -0.76 -0.60 -29.07
CA VAL A 57 -1.77 -0.07 -29.99
C VAL A 57 -3.11 -0.27 -29.29
N VAL A 58 -3.70 0.82 -28.80
CA VAL A 58 -4.99 0.78 -28.10
C VAL A 58 -6.09 0.49 -29.14
N PHE A 59 -6.39 -0.79 -29.35
CA PHE A 59 -7.55 -1.21 -30.15
C PHE A 59 -8.88 -0.99 -29.40
N SER A 60 -8.84 -0.98 -28.06
CA SER A 60 -9.98 -0.69 -27.19
C SER A 60 -9.48 -0.04 -25.89
N PRO A 61 -10.08 1.06 -25.42
CA PRO A 61 -9.66 1.73 -24.19
C PRO A 61 -9.78 0.78 -22.99
N ALA A 62 -8.84 0.87 -22.05
CA ALA A 62 -8.89 0.09 -20.81
C ALA A 62 -10.11 0.50 -19.99
N MET A 63 -11.12 -0.37 -19.89
CA MET A 63 -12.24 -0.19 -18.99
C MET A 63 -11.75 -0.37 -17.55
N ALA A 64 -11.78 0.71 -16.78
CA ALA A 64 -11.61 0.61 -15.34
C ALA A 64 -12.74 -0.27 -14.77
N PRO A 65 -12.45 -1.15 -13.78
CA PRO A 65 -13.49 -1.94 -13.16
C PRO A 65 -14.51 -1.00 -12.51
N ALA A 66 -15.78 -1.15 -12.89
CA ALA A 66 -16.88 -0.33 -12.37
C ALA A 66 -17.07 -0.50 -10.85
N GLU A 67 -16.61 -1.63 -10.30
CA GLU A 67 -16.65 -1.91 -8.87
C GLU A 67 -15.26 -2.30 -8.35
N PRO A 68 -14.88 -1.83 -7.15
CA PRO A 68 -13.60 -2.18 -6.54
C PRO A 68 -13.54 -3.69 -6.24
N VAL A 69 -12.53 -4.36 -6.83
CA VAL A 69 -12.28 -5.80 -6.66
C VAL A 69 -12.00 -6.16 -5.19
N LYS A 70 -11.48 -5.21 -4.41
CA LYS A 70 -11.20 -5.34 -2.97
C LYS A 70 -11.35 -3.97 -2.27
N PRO A 71 -11.69 -3.93 -0.97
CA PRO A 71 -12.18 -5.03 -0.14
C PRO A 71 -13.71 -5.23 -0.30
N LYS A 72 -14.18 -6.47 -0.18
CA LYS A 72 -15.61 -6.80 -0.17
C LYS A 72 -16.27 -6.39 1.15
N LYS A 73 -16.46 -5.07 1.35
CA LYS A 73 -16.92 -4.47 2.62
C LYS A 73 -18.18 -5.15 3.19
N LYS A 74 -19.16 -5.42 2.33
CA LYS A 74 -20.41 -6.10 2.73
C LYS A 74 -20.17 -7.49 3.32
N LEU A 75 -19.28 -8.28 2.72
CA LEU A 75 -18.92 -9.61 3.20
C LEU A 75 -18.21 -9.54 4.56
N ASN A 76 -17.25 -8.62 4.70
CA ASN A 76 -16.50 -8.46 5.95
C ASN A 76 -17.42 -8.04 7.11
N ILE A 77 -18.37 -7.12 6.86
CA ILE A 77 -19.36 -6.69 7.86
C ILE A 77 -20.28 -7.84 8.23
N ALA A 78 -20.77 -8.63 7.26
CA ALA A 78 -21.61 -9.78 7.52
C ALA A 78 -20.89 -10.83 8.41
N ILE A 79 -19.63 -11.12 8.11
CA ILE A 79 -18.82 -12.04 8.91
C ILE A 79 -18.62 -11.49 10.32
N ALA A 80 -18.26 -10.22 10.46
CA ALA A 80 -18.06 -9.59 11.76
C ALA A 80 -19.34 -9.59 12.61
N PHE A 81 -20.51 -9.36 11.99
CA PHE A 81 -21.80 -9.39 12.66
C PHE A 81 -22.12 -10.79 13.20
N VAL A 82 -21.98 -11.83 12.38
CA VAL A 82 -22.23 -13.21 12.81
C VAL A 82 -21.28 -13.63 13.92
N LEU A 83 -19.99 -13.35 13.78
CA LEU A 83 -19.00 -13.65 14.82
C LEU A 83 -19.26 -12.88 16.12
N GLY A 84 -19.66 -11.62 16.03
CA GLY A 84 -20.03 -10.81 17.19
C GLY A 84 -21.23 -11.37 17.94
N LEU A 85 -22.27 -11.81 17.23
CA LEU A 85 -23.43 -12.47 17.85
C LEU A 85 -23.05 -13.78 18.53
N MET A 86 -22.27 -14.63 17.86
CA MET A 86 -21.80 -15.89 18.44
C MET A 86 -20.97 -15.64 19.71
N ALA A 87 -20.05 -14.67 19.66
CA ALA A 87 -19.24 -14.29 20.81
C ALA A 87 -20.08 -13.73 21.95
N SER A 88 -21.07 -12.87 21.67
CA SER A 88 -21.95 -12.29 22.68
C SER A 88 -22.79 -13.35 23.40
N VAL A 89 -23.38 -14.29 22.67
CA VAL A 89 -24.15 -15.39 23.26
C VAL A 89 -23.24 -16.28 24.09
N SER A 90 -22.08 -16.66 23.55
CA SER A 90 -21.09 -17.47 24.26
C SER A 90 -20.61 -16.80 25.56
N LEU A 91 -20.38 -15.49 25.52
CA LEU A 91 -19.96 -14.71 26.68
C LEU A 91 -21.06 -14.63 27.75
N ALA A 92 -22.33 -14.47 27.36
CA ALA A 92 -23.45 -14.49 28.30
C ALA A 92 -23.55 -15.84 29.03
N PHE A 93 -23.43 -16.96 28.30
CA PHE A 93 -23.38 -18.30 28.91
C PHE A 93 -22.16 -18.50 29.79
N LEU A 94 -21.00 -17.98 29.39
CA LEU A 94 -19.77 -18.08 30.20
C LEU A 94 -19.91 -17.31 31.52
N LEU A 95 -20.51 -16.12 31.48
CA LEU A 95 -20.77 -15.33 32.68
C LEU A 95 -21.77 -16.05 33.61
N GLU A 96 -22.84 -16.63 33.07
CA GLU A 96 -23.79 -17.40 33.87
C GLU A 96 -23.14 -18.67 34.45
N PHE A 97 -22.29 -19.37 33.68
CA PHE A 97 -21.56 -20.54 34.18
C PHE A 97 -20.58 -20.21 35.31
N LEU A 98 -20.01 -19.00 35.31
CA LEU A 98 -19.13 -18.53 36.38
C LEU A 98 -19.90 -17.94 37.57
N ASP A 99 -21.20 -17.68 37.42
CA ASP A 99 -22.06 -17.19 38.49
C ASP A 99 -22.59 -18.35 39.32
N ASN A 100 -22.15 -18.46 40.58
CA ASN A 100 -22.58 -19.50 41.52
C ASN A 100 -23.78 -19.07 42.40
N THR A 101 -24.55 -18.06 41.97
CA THR A 101 -25.68 -17.55 42.74
C THR A 101 -26.95 -18.37 42.49
N ILE A 102 -27.62 -18.79 43.56
CA ILE A 102 -28.93 -19.46 43.51
C ILE A 102 -30.01 -18.41 43.22
N LYS A 103 -30.60 -18.43 42.02
CA LYS A 103 -31.63 -17.47 41.61
C LYS A 103 -32.98 -18.14 41.38
N ASN A 104 -32.97 -19.40 40.99
CA ASN A 104 -34.16 -20.17 40.67
C ASN A 104 -34.41 -21.27 41.71
N PRO A 105 -35.66 -21.70 41.93
CA PRO A 105 -35.96 -22.83 42.80
C PRO A 105 -35.30 -24.14 42.32
N GLU A 106 -35.09 -24.29 41.01
CA GLU A 106 -34.36 -25.42 40.43
C GLU A 106 -32.89 -25.43 40.87
N ASP A 107 -32.27 -24.25 41.02
CA ASP A 107 -30.89 -24.13 41.49
C ASP A 107 -30.77 -24.62 42.95
N VAL A 108 -31.80 -24.40 43.78
CA VAL A 108 -31.86 -24.92 45.17
C VAL A 108 -31.87 -26.44 45.17
N ALA A 109 -32.73 -27.05 44.35
CA ALA A 109 -32.84 -28.49 44.27
C ALA A 109 -31.56 -29.15 43.73
N GLN A 110 -30.87 -28.52 42.77
CA GLN A 110 -29.63 -29.04 42.20
C GLN A 110 -28.40 -28.83 43.09
N HIS A 111 -28.24 -27.67 43.72
CA HIS A 111 -27.02 -27.34 44.47
C HIS A 111 -27.08 -27.75 45.94
N LEU A 112 -28.28 -27.78 46.53
CA LEU A 112 -28.46 -28.09 47.96
C LEU A 112 -29.10 -29.48 48.17
N GLU A 113 -29.51 -30.17 47.09
CA GLU A 113 -30.20 -31.48 47.13
C GLU A 113 -31.46 -31.50 48.03
N LEU A 114 -32.08 -30.33 48.23
CA LEU A 114 -33.26 -30.17 49.08
C LEU A 114 -34.53 -29.99 48.25
N PRO A 115 -35.66 -30.62 48.63
CA PRO A 115 -36.93 -30.43 47.96
C PRO A 115 -37.49 -29.01 48.22
N VAL A 116 -37.92 -28.34 47.15
CA VAL A 116 -38.56 -27.02 47.25
C VAL A 116 -39.98 -27.18 47.80
N LEU A 117 -40.25 -26.62 48.99
CA LEU A 117 -41.52 -26.78 49.69
C LEU A 117 -42.62 -25.82 49.23
N GLY A 118 -42.26 -24.73 48.55
CA GLY A 118 -43.20 -23.73 48.03
C GLY A 118 -42.50 -22.40 47.68
N MET A 119 -43.16 -21.57 46.88
CA MET A 119 -42.67 -20.24 46.50
C MET A 119 -43.54 -19.16 47.15
N ILE A 120 -42.91 -18.15 47.76
CA ILE A 120 -43.61 -16.99 48.32
C ILE A 120 -43.63 -15.90 47.24
N PRO A 121 -44.79 -15.51 46.69
CA PRO A 121 -44.85 -14.41 45.74
C PRO A 121 -44.52 -13.10 46.46
N LEU A 122 -43.63 -12.29 45.88
CA LEU A 122 -43.48 -10.90 46.31
C LEU A 122 -44.76 -10.16 45.92
N ALA A 123 -45.64 -9.93 46.90
CA ALA A 123 -46.79 -9.05 46.71
C ALA A 123 -46.27 -7.62 46.55
N ASP A 124 -46.55 -6.99 45.40
CA ASP A 124 -46.35 -5.56 45.23
C ASP A 124 -47.43 -4.83 46.05
N VAL A 125 -47.01 -4.16 47.12
CA VAL A 125 -47.90 -3.47 48.07
C VAL A 125 -48.39 -2.11 47.51
N ARG A 126 -48.30 -1.89 46.20
CA ARG A 126 -48.68 -0.61 45.56
C ARG A 126 -49.59 -0.79 44.35
N SER A 127 -50.85 -1.16 44.58
CA SER A 127 -51.90 -0.89 43.60
C SER A 127 -53.27 -0.72 44.27
N SER A 128 -53.45 0.44 44.92
CA SER A 128 -54.77 1.02 45.20
C SER A 128 -54.61 2.47 45.68
N GLU A 129 -54.35 3.40 44.76
CA GLU A 129 -54.75 4.82 44.89
C GLU A 129 -55.14 5.35 43.50
#